data_AF-A0A961HAA2-F1
#
_entry.id   AF-A0A961HAA2-F1
#
_cell.length_a   1.000
_cell.length_b   1.000
_cell.length_c   1.000
_cell.angle_alpha   90.00
_cell.angle_beta   90.00
_cell.angle_gamma   90.00
#
_symmetry.space_group_name_H-M   'P 1'
#
loop_
_entity.id
_entity.type
_entity.pdbx_description
1 polymer ?
#
loop_
_entity_poly.entity_id
_entity_poly.type
_entity_poly.pdbx_seq_one_letter_code
_entity_poly.pdbx_strand_id
1 'polypeptide(L)'
;LLLAASSGARSAAGLRTAGKTSGFLRGAAHSIAAAGASAVLVMGFPVLLKATSGELGAAGGVVILAVTLTRAPLLVPLTAMQGNLIAYFVDHRSTRLRALLAPAGIVATIGGIGVVGAALIGPWLMRVAFGPEYRTSGVLLAWLTVAAVSIALLTLTGAATVASALHRAYSIGWVGATVAAALLLTLPLSLESRTVIALMCGPLVGIGVHLTALARAD
;
A
#
# COMPACT_ATOMS: atom_id res chain seq x y z
N LEU A 1 -16.50 -3.20 -33.46
CA LEU A 1 -16.60 -4.66 -33.73
C LEU A 1 -17.50 -5.39 -32.73
N LEU A 2 -17.24 -5.36 -31.42
CA LEU A 2 -18.08 -6.05 -30.41
C LEU A 2 -19.58 -5.68 -30.44
N LEU A 3 -19.92 -4.40 -30.58
CA LEU A 3 -21.33 -3.95 -30.68
C LEU A 3 -22.02 -4.35 -32.00
N ALA A 4 -21.25 -4.48 -33.08
CA ALA A 4 -21.77 -4.91 -34.37
C ALA A 4 -22.04 -6.42 -34.39
N ALA A 5 -21.16 -7.22 -33.78
CA ALA A 5 -21.20 -8.68 -33.84
C ALA A 5 -21.97 -9.36 -32.71
N SER A 6 -22.17 -8.73 -31.54
CA SER A 6 -22.79 -9.37 -30.37
C SER A 6 -24.08 -8.67 -29.91
N SER A 7 -25.18 -9.42 -29.91
CA SER A 7 -26.46 -9.00 -29.33
C SER A 7 -26.37 -8.78 -27.81
N GLY A 8 -25.53 -9.56 -27.12
CA GLY A 8 -25.23 -9.39 -25.70
C GLY A 8 -24.51 -8.07 -25.42
N ALA A 9 -23.53 -7.70 -26.25
CA ALA A 9 -22.83 -6.42 -26.13
C ALA A 9 -23.77 -5.23 -26.38
N ARG A 10 -24.71 -5.33 -27.33
CA ARG A 10 -25.74 -4.29 -27.55
C ARG A 10 -26.71 -4.15 -26.38
N SER A 11 -27.16 -5.27 -25.81
CA SER A 11 -28.05 -5.25 -24.64
C SER A 11 -27.34 -4.63 -23.43
N ALA A 12 -26.07 -4.98 -23.20
CA ALA A 12 -25.26 -4.40 -22.15
C ALA A 12 -25.00 -2.89 -22.35
N ALA A 13 -24.80 -2.45 -23.60
CA ALA A 13 -24.60 -1.03 -23.92
C ALA A 13 -25.86 -0.17 -23.67
N GLY A 14 -27.05 -0.78 -23.71
CA GLY A 14 -28.31 -0.13 -23.35
C GLY A 14 -28.54 0.00 -21.84
N LEU A 15 -27.76 -0.72 -21.02
CA LEU A 15 -27.88 -0.65 -19.56
C LEU A 15 -27.39 0.72 -19.07
N ARG A 16 -28.31 1.51 -18.52
CA ARG A 16 -27.95 2.72 -17.79
C ARG A 16 -27.58 2.33 -16.37
N THR A 17 -26.39 2.70 -15.93
CA THR A 17 -26.02 2.60 -14.52
C THR A 17 -26.91 3.54 -13.71
N ALA A 18 -27.49 3.03 -12.62
CA ALA A 18 -28.24 3.86 -11.70
C ALA A 18 -27.28 4.85 -11.02
N GLY A 19 -27.32 6.13 -11.38
CA GLY A 19 -26.45 7.13 -10.78
C GLY A 19 -26.54 8.50 -11.44
N LYS A 20 -26.27 9.55 -10.66
CA LYS A 20 -26.09 10.92 -11.17
C LYS A 20 -24.62 11.15 -11.51
N THR A 21 -24.34 11.89 -12.58
CA THR A 21 -22.97 12.28 -12.98
C THR A 21 -22.18 12.89 -11.81
N SER A 22 -22.84 13.68 -10.94
CA SER A 22 -22.21 14.27 -9.75
C SER A 22 -21.72 13.23 -8.73
N GLY A 23 -22.46 12.13 -8.55
CA GLY A 23 -22.05 11.03 -7.67
C GLY A 23 -20.82 10.30 -8.21
N PHE A 24 -20.81 10.04 -9.52
CA PHE A 24 -19.66 9.45 -10.21
C PHE A 24 -18.42 10.35 -10.12
N LEU A 25 -18.55 11.65 -10.44
CA LEU A 25 -17.43 12.60 -10.39
C LEU A 25 -16.86 12.73 -8.97
N ARG A 26 -17.70 12.73 -7.93
CA ARG A 26 -17.22 12.77 -6.54
C ARG A 26 -16.49 11.48 -6.16
N GLY A 27 -16.99 10.32 -6.57
CA GLY A 27 -16.30 9.03 -6.36
C GLY A 27 -14.96 8.95 -7.10
N ALA A 28 -14.92 9.44 -8.33
CA ALA A 28 -13.70 9.54 -9.14
C ALA A 28 -12.67 10.47 -8.46
N ALA A 29 -13.09 11.66 -8.01
CA ALA A 29 -12.21 12.59 -7.30
C ALA A 29 -11.58 11.96 -6.04
N HIS A 30 -12.38 11.26 -5.22
CA HIS A 30 -11.85 10.52 -4.07
C HIS A 30 -10.86 9.42 -4.47
N SER A 31 -11.14 8.69 -5.55
CA SER A 31 -10.29 7.61 -6.02
C SER A 31 -8.96 8.14 -6.59
N ILE A 32 -8.99 9.27 -7.30
CA ILE A 32 -7.80 9.98 -7.78
C ILE A 32 -6.98 10.50 -6.60
N ALA A 33 -7.61 11.12 -5.59
CA ALA A 33 -6.93 11.60 -4.40
C ALA A 33 -6.25 10.45 -3.63
N ALA A 34 -6.93 9.31 -3.50
CA ALA A 34 -6.37 8.10 -2.91
C ALA A 34 -5.16 7.58 -3.71
N ALA A 35 -5.27 7.50 -5.05
CA ALA A 35 -4.19 7.06 -5.92
C ALA A 35 -2.96 8.00 -5.84
N GLY A 36 -3.20 9.31 -5.77
CA GLY A 36 -2.15 10.30 -5.54
C GLY A 36 -1.46 10.10 -4.18
N ALA A 37 -2.25 9.96 -3.11
CA ALA A 37 -1.71 9.70 -1.78
C ALA A 37 -0.92 8.39 -1.69
N SER A 38 -1.41 7.32 -2.32
CA SER A 38 -0.69 6.04 -2.40
C SER A 38 0.61 6.16 -3.19
N ALA A 39 0.61 6.88 -4.31
CA ALA A 39 1.82 7.11 -5.12
C ALA A 39 2.89 7.86 -4.31
N VAL A 40 2.50 8.89 -3.56
CA VAL A 40 3.39 9.64 -2.66
C VAL A 40 3.98 8.73 -1.59
N LEU A 41 3.18 7.87 -0.95
CA LEU A 41 3.66 7.02 0.14
C LEU A 41 4.51 5.82 -0.34
N VAL A 42 4.16 5.24 -1.49
CA VAL A 42 4.82 4.04 -2.02
C VAL A 42 6.07 4.41 -2.82
N MET A 43 5.93 5.27 -3.84
CA MET A 43 7.01 5.64 -4.75
C MET A 43 7.68 6.97 -4.37
N GLY A 44 6.90 7.92 -3.84
CA GLY A 44 7.39 9.25 -3.44
C GLY A 44 8.11 9.31 -2.09
N PHE A 45 8.17 8.19 -1.35
CA PHE A 45 8.81 8.15 -0.03
C PHE A 45 10.24 8.72 0.01
N PRO A 46 11.15 8.45 -0.97
CA PRO A 46 12.47 9.06 -0.99
C PRO A 46 12.44 10.60 -1.00
N VAL A 47 11.44 11.19 -1.66
CA VAL A 47 11.25 12.64 -1.71
C VAL A 47 10.77 13.17 -0.36
N LEU A 48 9.82 12.49 0.30
CA LEU A 48 9.37 12.84 1.66
C LEU A 48 10.51 12.76 2.67
N LEU A 49 11.34 11.72 2.56
CA LEU A 49 12.49 11.53 3.42
C LEU A 49 13.53 12.64 3.21
N LYS A 50 13.81 13.01 1.96
CA LYS A 50 14.71 14.14 1.65
C LYS A 50 14.18 15.47 2.20
N ALA A 51 12.89 15.75 1.98
CA ALA A 51 12.26 16.98 2.44
C ALA A 51 12.30 17.16 3.97
N THR A 52 12.28 16.05 4.72
CA THR A 52 12.32 16.05 6.20
C THR A 52 13.74 15.92 6.78
N SER A 53 14.74 15.60 5.96
CA SER A 53 16.11 15.30 6.40
C SER A 53 17.16 16.28 5.89
N GLY A 54 16.85 17.13 4.89
CA GLY A 54 17.84 17.96 4.22
C GLY A 54 18.78 17.10 3.36
N GLU A 55 20.09 17.19 3.62
CA GLU A 55 21.10 16.38 2.94
C GLU A 55 21.15 14.95 3.50
N LEU A 56 20.71 13.99 2.69
CA LEU A 56 20.63 12.58 3.07
C LEU A 56 22.00 11.86 3.06
N GLY A 57 22.95 12.36 2.27
CA GLY A 57 24.26 11.74 2.08
C GLY A 57 24.19 10.26 1.66
N ALA A 58 25.30 9.55 1.84
CA ALA A 58 25.37 8.11 1.55
C ALA A 58 24.40 7.29 2.40
N ALA A 59 24.25 7.64 3.69
CA ALA A 59 23.38 6.93 4.63
C ALA A 59 21.91 6.91 4.18
N GLY A 60 21.37 8.03 3.70
CA GLY A 60 19.99 8.04 3.20
C GLY A 60 19.81 7.29 1.89
N GLY A 61 20.83 7.23 1.03
CA GLY A 61 20.83 6.37 -0.15
C GLY A 61 20.71 4.88 0.23
N VAL A 62 21.44 4.43 1.25
CA VAL A 62 21.37 3.06 1.78
C VAL A 62 19.97 2.77 2.34
N VAL A 63 19.38 3.70 3.11
CA VAL A 63 18.02 3.54 3.66
C VAL A 63 16.96 3.46 2.56
N ILE A 64 17.02 4.34 1.55
CA ILE A 64 16.09 4.32 0.41
C ILE A 64 16.18 3.00 -0.35
N LEU A 65 17.40 2.51 -0.59
CA LEU A 65 17.62 1.22 -1.24
C LEU A 65 17.05 0.08 -0.40
N ALA A 66 17.34 0.05 0.91
CA ALA A 66 16.82 -0.95 1.82
C ALA A 66 15.28 -0.97 1.86
N VAL A 67 14.63 0.19 1.87
CA VAL A 67 13.16 0.31 1.77
C VAL A 67 12.66 -0.25 0.45
N THR A 68 13.31 0.08 -0.66
CA THR A 68 12.93 -0.41 -1.99
C THR A 68 13.05 -1.93 -2.07
N LEU A 69 14.18 -2.47 -1.59
CA LEU A 69 14.48 -3.91 -1.62
C LEU A 69 13.51 -4.72 -0.75
N THR A 70 13.18 -4.23 0.44
CA THR A 70 12.24 -4.91 1.36
C THR A 70 10.80 -4.85 0.87
N ARG A 71 10.43 -3.84 0.07
CA ARG A 71 9.09 -3.69 -0.52
C ARG A 71 8.89 -4.51 -1.79
N ALA A 72 9.91 -4.64 -2.64
CA ALA A 72 9.76 -5.20 -3.98
C ALA A 72 9.10 -6.60 -4.00
N PRO A 73 9.50 -7.58 -3.15
CA PRO A 73 8.92 -8.92 -3.18
C PRO A 73 7.42 -8.97 -2.81
N LEU A 74 6.94 -8.02 -2.01
CA LEU A 74 5.54 -7.97 -1.56
C LEU A 74 4.68 -7.09 -2.47
N LEU A 75 5.16 -5.88 -2.79
CA LEU A 75 4.33 -4.88 -3.48
C LEU A 75 4.24 -5.13 -4.99
N VAL A 76 5.25 -5.73 -5.63
CA VAL A 76 5.21 -5.99 -7.08
C VAL A 76 4.09 -6.99 -7.42
N PRO A 77 4.00 -8.17 -6.77
CA PRO A 77 2.88 -9.09 -7.04
C PRO A 77 1.52 -8.50 -6.65
N LEU A 78 1.43 -7.81 -5.51
CA LEU A 78 0.16 -7.20 -5.08
C LEU A 78 -0.36 -6.15 -6.07
N THR A 79 0.53 -5.32 -6.61
CA THR A 79 0.18 -4.33 -7.62
C THR A 79 -0.26 -5.00 -8.92
N ALA A 80 0.44 -6.07 -9.34
CA ALA A 80 0.05 -6.85 -10.52
C ALA A 80 -1.32 -7.52 -10.37
N MET A 81 -1.69 -7.92 -9.15
CA MET A 81 -2.97 -8.56 -8.83
C MET A 81 -4.07 -7.58 -8.42
N GLN A 82 -3.85 -6.27 -8.48
CA GLN A 82 -4.76 -5.30 -7.88
C GLN A 82 -6.18 -5.37 -8.48
N GLY A 83 -6.30 -5.56 -9.80
CA GLY A 83 -7.60 -5.79 -10.45
C GLY A 83 -8.29 -7.08 -10.00
N ASN A 84 -7.53 -8.17 -9.85
CA ASN A 84 -8.05 -9.46 -9.40
C ASN A 84 -8.53 -9.43 -7.95
N LEU A 85 -7.80 -8.71 -7.08
CA LEU A 85 -8.20 -8.52 -5.68
C LEU A 85 -9.49 -7.72 -5.58
N ILE A 86 -9.64 -6.66 -6.39
CA ILE A 86 -10.88 -5.88 -6.44
C ILE A 86 -12.04 -6.76 -6.90
N ALA A 87 -11.88 -7.53 -7.97
CA ALA A 87 -12.91 -8.46 -8.44
C ALA A 87 -13.29 -9.49 -7.36
N TYR A 88 -12.31 -10.10 -6.71
CA TYR A 88 -12.51 -11.01 -5.58
C TYR A 88 -13.35 -10.38 -4.46
N PHE A 89 -13.05 -9.14 -4.06
CA PHE A 89 -13.81 -8.46 -3.00
C PHE A 89 -15.21 -8.00 -3.44
N VAL A 90 -15.41 -7.69 -4.72
CA VAL A 90 -16.74 -7.42 -5.29
C VAL A 90 -17.63 -8.66 -5.18
N ASP A 91 -17.09 -9.84 -5.47
CA ASP A 91 -17.83 -11.11 -5.39
C ASP A 91 -18.19 -11.49 -3.95
N HIS A 92 -17.42 -11.03 -2.96
CA HIS A 92 -17.61 -11.34 -1.54
C HIS A 92 -18.24 -10.19 -0.73
N ARG A 93 -19.02 -9.31 -1.38
CA ARG A 93 -19.60 -8.09 -0.77
C ARG A 93 -20.45 -8.31 0.49
N SER A 94 -20.99 -9.51 0.71
CA SER A 94 -21.81 -9.84 1.88
C SER A 94 -20.98 -10.21 3.12
N THR A 95 -19.67 -10.42 2.97
CA THR A 95 -18.76 -10.87 4.03
C THR A 95 -17.44 -10.13 3.96
N ARG A 96 -17.46 -8.78 3.82
CA ARG A 96 -16.29 -7.98 3.43
C ARG A 96 -15.10 -8.16 4.40
N LEU A 97 -15.35 -8.13 5.71
CA LEU A 97 -14.28 -8.34 6.68
C LEU A 97 -13.73 -9.77 6.68
N ARG A 98 -14.59 -10.78 6.50
CA ARG A 98 -14.12 -12.18 6.44
C ARG A 98 -13.32 -12.47 5.18
N ALA A 99 -13.72 -11.88 4.05
CA ALA A 99 -12.99 -11.99 2.78
C ALA A 99 -11.56 -11.43 2.88
N LEU A 100 -11.28 -10.50 3.79
CA LEU A 100 -9.93 -9.98 4.02
C LEU A 100 -9.01 -10.98 4.73
N LEU A 101 -9.53 -11.91 5.53
CA LEU A 101 -8.72 -12.78 6.39
C LEU A 101 -7.75 -13.64 5.60
N ALA A 102 -8.21 -14.28 4.51
CA ALA A 102 -7.37 -15.17 3.73
C ALA A 102 -6.24 -14.41 3.00
N PRO A 103 -6.50 -13.36 2.21
CA PRO A 103 -5.43 -12.58 1.58
C PRO A 103 -4.50 -11.89 2.60
N ALA A 104 -5.03 -11.38 3.72
CA ALA A 104 -4.21 -10.78 4.77
C ALA A 104 -3.30 -11.82 5.45
N GLY A 105 -3.81 -13.02 5.69
CA GLY A 105 -3.04 -14.14 6.23
C GLY A 105 -1.90 -14.56 5.30
N ILE A 106 -2.13 -14.58 3.99
CA ILE A 106 -1.09 -14.85 2.97
C ILE A 106 -0.01 -13.77 3.02
N VAL A 107 -0.40 -12.49 3.00
CA VAL A 107 0.55 -11.35 3.08
C VAL A 107 1.33 -11.39 4.39
N ALA A 108 0.69 -11.66 5.52
CA ALA A 108 1.34 -11.75 6.83
C ALA A 108 2.31 -12.93 6.90
N THR A 109 1.97 -14.08 6.33
CA THR A 109 2.82 -15.28 6.33
C THR A 109 4.06 -15.08 5.45
N ILE A 110 3.86 -14.63 4.20
CA ILE A 110 4.98 -14.31 3.29
C ILE A 110 5.85 -13.20 3.89
N GLY A 111 5.20 -12.19 4.47
CA GLY A 111 5.84 -11.11 5.19
C GLY A 111 6.71 -11.59 6.35
N GLY A 112 6.19 -12.48 7.20
CA GLY A 112 6.92 -13.05 8.33
C GLY A 112 8.15 -13.84 7.89
N ILE A 113 8.03 -14.65 6.83
CA ILE A 113 9.18 -15.33 6.21
C ILE A 113 10.20 -14.30 5.69
N GLY A 114 9.70 -13.24 5.03
CA GLY A 114 10.52 -12.13 4.55
C GLY A 114 11.27 -11.41 5.67
N VAL A 115 10.65 -11.19 6.84
CA VAL A 115 11.28 -10.55 8.01
C VAL A 115 12.47 -11.38 8.49
N VAL A 116 12.30 -12.70 8.62
CA VAL A 116 13.38 -13.61 9.02
C VAL A 116 14.48 -13.63 7.95
N GLY A 117 14.12 -13.73 6.67
CA GLY A 117 15.07 -13.70 5.56
C GLY A 117 15.85 -12.38 5.49
N ALA A 118 15.19 -11.25 5.70
CA ALA A 118 15.80 -9.93 5.73
C ALA A 118 16.78 -9.76 6.91
N ALA A 119 16.45 -10.33 8.08
CA ALA A 119 17.32 -10.31 9.25
C ALA A 119 18.62 -11.11 9.02
N LEU A 120 18.50 -12.31 8.45
CA LEU A 120 19.60 -13.27 8.36
C LEU A 120 20.45 -13.07 7.10
N ILE A 121 19.80 -12.86 5.95
CA ILE A 121 20.45 -12.86 4.62
C ILE A 121 20.58 -11.43 4.07
N GLY A 122 19.76 -10.50 4.55
CA GLY A 122 19.72 -9.12 4.06
C GLY A 122 21.06 -8.39 4.06
N PRO A 123 21.84 -8.37 5.17
CA PRO A 123 23.15 -7.70 5.20
C PRO A 123 24.19 -8.32 4.26
N TRP A 124 24.10 -9.63 4.01
CA TRP A 124 24.93 -10.30 3.02
C TRP A 124 24.52 -9.88 1.60
N LEU A 125 23.22 -9.91 1.30
CA LEU A 125 22.66 -9.51 0.01
C LEU A 125 23.02 -8.06 -0.33
N MET A 126 22.88 -7.14 0.63
CA MET A 126 23.22 -5.73 0.44
C MET A 126 24.68 -5.54 0.00
N ARG A 127 25.61 -6.24 0.67
CA ARG A 127 27.04 -6.15 0.35
C ARG A 127 27.40 -6.78 -0.99
N VAL A 128 26.80 -7.93 -1.33
CA VAL A 128 27.15 -8.67 -2.56
C VAL A 128 26.51 -8.03 -3.79
N ALA A 129 25.23 -7.63 -3.70
CA ALA A 129 24.50 -7.10 -4.85
C ALA A 129 24.80 -5.63 -5.13
N PHE A 130 25.11 -4.83 -4.10
CA PHE A 130 25.27 -3.38 -4.23
C PHE A 130 26.67 -2.86 -3.85
N GLY A 131 27.47 -3.66 -3.15
CA GLY A 131 28.87 -3.35 -2.82
C GLY A 131 29.13 -3.12 -1.33
N PRO A 132 30.42 -3.05 -0.93
CA PRO A 132 30.83 -3.04 0.48
C PRO A 132 30.44 -1.77 1.26
N GLU A 133 30.12 -0.69 0.55
CA GLU A 133 29.65 0.61 1.05
C GLU A 133 28.20 0.51 1.60
N TYR A 134 27.39 -0.44 1.10
CA TYR A 134 25.98 -0.61 1.45
C TYR A 134 25.80 -1.46 2.72
N ARG A 135 26.33 -0.97 3.83
CA ARG A 135 26.22 -1.65 5.14
C ARG A 135 24.89 -1.31 5.78
N THR A 136 24.11 -2.35 6.11
CA THR A 136 22.82 -2.21 6.79
C THR A 136 22.69 -3.34 7.80
N SER A 137 22.16 -3.05 8.99
CA SER A 137 21.93 -4.08 10.00
C SER A 137 20.78 -5.00 9.60
N GLY A 138 20.87 -6.29 9.96
CA GLY A 138 19.79 -7.25 9.73
C GLY A 138 18.52 -6.83 10.48
N VAL A 139 18.67 -6.26 11.67
CA VAL A 139 17.56 -5.74 12.48
C VAL A 139 16.81 -4.62 11.76
N LEU A 140 17.52 -3.67 11.13
CA LEU A 140 16.88 -2.63 10.33
C LEU A 140 16.12 -3.22 9.14
N LEU A 141 16.74 -4.14 8.40
CA LEU A 141 16.09 -4.81 7.25
C LEU A 141 14.85 -5.61 7.67
N ALA A 142 14.88 -6.25 8.84
CA ALA A 142 13.74 -6.95 9.41
C ALA A 142 12.58 -5.98 9.68
N TRP A 143 12.84 -4.86 10.36
CA TRP A 143 11.84 -3.84 10.66
C TRP A 143 11.30 -3.12 9.41
N LEU A 144 12.16 -2.87 8.42
CA LEU A 144 11.72 -2.34 7.12
C LEU A 144 10.83 -3.33 6.37
N THR A 145 11.08 -4.64 6.52
CA THR A 145 10.20 -5.67 5.98
C THR A 145 8.86 -5.72 6.73
N VAL A 146 8.84 -5.55 8.06
CA VAL A 146 7.59 -5.36 8.82
C VAL A 146 6.81 -4.15 8.30
N ALA A 147 7.50 -3.04 8.03
CA ALA A 147 6.89 -1.86 7.43
C ALA A 147 6.36 -2.12 6.01
N ALA A 148 7.05 -2.93 5.20
CA ALA A 148 6.58 -3.38 3.89
C ALA A 148 5.28 -4.21 3.98
N VAL A 149 5.16 -5.07 5.00
CA VAL A 149 3.91 -5.80 5.29
C VAL A 149 2.78 -4.83 5.66
N SER A 150 3.06 -3.78 6.45
CA SER A 150 2.06 -2.77 6.82
C SER A 150 1.46 -2.07 5.60
N ILE A 151 2.29 -1.60 4.66
CA ILE A 151 1.81 -0.96 3.42
C ILE A 151 1.13 -1.95 2.47
N ALA A 152 1.54 -3.22 2.45
CA ALA A 152 0.86 -4.29 1.72
C ALA A 152 -0.56 -4.53 2.25
N LEU A 153 -0.73 -4.58 3.58
CA LEU A 153 -2.04 -4.70 4.23
C LEU A 153 -2.92 -3.46 4.01
N LEU A 154 -2.34 -2.26 4.02
CA LEU A 154 -3.06 -1.04 3.63
C LEU A 154 -3.57 -1.13 2.18
N THR A 155 -2.75 -1.65 1.28
CA THR A 155 -3.12 -1.84 -0.13
C THR A 155 -4.28 -2.82 -0.28
N LEU A 156 -4.23 -3.94 0.47
CA LEU A 156 -5.30 -4.93 0.48
C LEU A 156 -6.62 -4.39 1.05
N THR A 157 -6.57 -3.73 2.21
CA THR A 157 -7.76 -3.11 2.81
C THR A 157 -8.32 -1.98 1.94
N GLY A 158 -7.45 -1.26 1.24
CA GLY A 158 -7.84 -0.27 0.23
C GLY A 158 -8.59 -0.91 -0.94
N ALA A 159 -8.10 -2.04 -1.47
CA ALA A 159 -8.76 -2.79 -2.54
C ALA A 159 -10.17 -3.26 -2.12
N ALA A 160 -10.33 -3.78 -0.89
CA ALA A 160 -11.64 -4.15 -0.36
C ALA A 160 -12.58 -2.93 -0.19
N THR A 161 -12.03 -1.80 0.27
CA THR A 161 -12.80 -0.55 0.47
C THR A 161 -13.30 0.02 -0.85
N VAL A 162 -12.46 0.06 -1.89
CA VAL A 162 -12.88 0.52 -3.22
C VAL A 162 -13.84 -0.47 -3.90
N ALA A 163 -13.63 -1.77 -3.73
CA ALA A 163 -14.56 -2.81 -4.20
C ALA A 163 -15.95 -2.68 -3.56
N SER A 164 -16.02 -2.17 -2.33
CA SER A 164 -17.26 -1.90 -1.61
C SER A 164 -17.92 -0.56 -1.98
N ALA A 165 -17.43 0.13 -3.02
CA ALA A 165 -17.85 1.48 -3.42
C ALA A 165 -17.71 2.56 -2.32
N LEU A 166 -16.85 2.32 -1.32
CA LEU A 166 -16.61 3.25 -0.21
C LEU A 166 -15.47 4.23 -0.54
N HIS A 167 -15.58 4.93 -1.69
CA HIS A 167 -14.50 5.78 -2.22
C HIS A 167 -14.01 6.86 -1.25
N ARG A 168 -14.91 7.43 -0.42
CA ARG A 168 -14.53 8.40 0.60
C ARG A 168 -13.64 7.77 1.68
N ALA A 169 -13.97 6.57 2.16
CA ALA A 169 -13.15 5.87 3.15
C ALA A 169 -11.82 5.44 2.55
N TYR A 170 -11.81 4.98 1.30
CA TYR A 170 -10.59 4.67 0.55
C TYR A 170 -9.64 5.88 0.47
N SER A 171 -10.20 7.05 0.15
CA SER A 171 -9.45 8.31 0.11
C SER A 171 -8.93 8.74 1.48
N ILE A 172 -9.78 8.76 2.50
CA ILE A 172 -9.37 9.15 3.87
C ILE A 172 -8.30 8.20 4.40
N GLY A 173 -8.40 6.90 4.14
CA GLY A 173 -7.42 5.93 4.59
C GLY A 173 -6.04 6.17 3.99
N TRP A 174 -5.95 6.32 2.67
CA TRP A 174 -4.68 6.62 2.00
C TRP A 174 -4.10 7.98 2.37
N VAL A 175 -4.92 9.04 2.35
CA VAL A 175 -4.47 10.39 2.73
C VAL A 175 -4.02 10.42 4.19
N GLY A 176 -4.80 9.82 5.08
CA GLY A 176 -4.48 9.71 6.50
C GLY A 176 -3.18 8.96 6.75
N ALA A 177 -2.95 7.84 6.05
CA ALA A 177 -1.70 7.10 6.13
C ALA A 177 -0.49 7.92 5.65
N THR A 178 -0.64 8.64 4.53
CA THR A 178 0.43 9.48 3.97
C THR A 178 0.75 10.65 4.89
N VAL A 179 -0.26 11.34 5.43
CA VAL A 179 -0.07 12.45 6.38
C VAL A 179 0.57 11.94 7.67
N ALA A 180 0.09 10.82 8.23
CA ALA A 180 0.67 10.23 9.42
C ALA A 180 2.14 9.83 9.22
N ALA A 181 2.47 9.19 8.09
CA ALA A 181 3.85 8.85 7.77
C ALA A 181 4.72 10.12 7.63
N ALA A 182 4.25 11.15 6.94
CA ALA A 182 4.98 12.40 6.78
C ALA A 182 5.23 13.11 8.12
N LEU A 183 4.24 13.13 9.02
CA LEU A 183 4.39 13.69 10.37
C LEU A 183 5.36 12.85 11.22
N LEU A 184 5.32 11.52 11.14
CA LEU A 184 6.25 10.66 11.88
C LEU A 184 7.70 10.82 11.41
N LEU A 185 7.93 11.21 10.15
CA LEU A 185 9.27 11.53 9.65
C LEU A 185 9.85 12.83 10.24
N THR A 186 9.06 13.70 10.85
CA THR A 186 9.56 14.92 11.51
C THR A 186 10.02 14.69 12.94
N LEU A 187 9.87 13.47 13.47
CA LEU A 187 10.34 13.12 14.81
C LEU A 187 11.86 13.31 14.93
N PRO A 188 12.36 13.83 16.07
CA PRO A 188 13.77 14.06 16.34
C PRO A 188 14.50 12.75 16.70
N LEU A 189 14.40 11.74 15.83
CA LEU A 189 15.04 10.44 15.97
C LEU A 189 16.07 10.24 14.85
N SER A 190 16.89 9.18 14.96
CA SER A 190 17.78 8.80 13.87
C SER A 190 17.00 8.53 12.58
N LEU A 191 17.65 8.76 11.43
CA LEU A 191 17.07 8.57 10.10
C LEU A 191 16.41 7.19 9.94
N GLU A 192 17.10 6.14 10.40
CA GLU A 192 16.63 4.76 10.35
C GLU A 192 15.37 4.56 11.22
N SER A 193 15.41 5.01 12.48
CA SER A 193 14.32 4.81 13.43
C SER A 193 13.04 5.52 12.98
N ARG A 194 13.14 6.79 12.58
CA ARG A 194 11.97 7.53 12.08
C ARG A 194 11.43 6.94 10.79
N THR A 195 12.31 6.43 9.91
CA THR A 195 11.88 5.76 8.67
C THR A 195 11.07 4.50 8.99
N VAL A 196 11.58 3.63 9.87
CA VAL A 196 10.87 2.43 10.32
C VAL A 196 9.52 2.81 10.93
N ILE A 197 9.50 3.74 11.88
CA ILE A 197 8.28 4.16 12.58
C ILE A 197 7.26 4.74 11.59
N ALA A 198 7.68 5.67 10.71
CA ALA A 198 6.80 6.30 9.75
C ALA A 198 6.19 5.28 8.78
N LEU A 199 7.00 4.37 8.25
CA LEU A 199 6.55 3.38 7.27
C LEU A 199 5.76 2.22 7.89
N MET A 200 5.96 1.93 9.17
CA MET A 200 5.20 0.92 9.88
C MET A 200 3.87 1.49 10.38
N CYS A 201 3.90 2.62 11.08
CA CYS A 201 2.75 3.19 11.78
C CYS A 201 1.84 4.03 10.88
N GLY A 202 2.39 4.71 9.87
CA GLY A 202 1.58 5.49 8.92
C GLY A 202 0.47 4.65 8.28
N PRO A 203 0.79 3.49 7.66
CA PRO A 203 -0.24 2.66 7.05
C PRO A 203 -1.30 2.11 8.02
N LEU A 204 -0.98 1.94 9.31
CA LEU A 204 -1.95 1.48 10.32
C LEU A 204 -3.12 2.45 10.50
N VAL A 205 -2.87 3.76 10.35
CA VAL A 205 -3.93 4.78 10.40
C VAL A 205 -4.92 4.54 9.25
N GLY A 206 -4.42 4.32 8.04
CA GLY A 206 -5.26 4.05 6.87
C GLY A 206 -6.02 2.72 6.98
N ILE A 207 -5.35 1.67 7.47
CA ILE A 207 -5.96 0.37 7.75
C ILE A 207 -7.13 0.53 8.73
N GLY A 208 -6.94 1.27 9.82
CA GLY A 208 -8.01 1.55 10.78
C GLY A 208 -9.23 2.22 10.13
N VAL A 209 -9.02 3.23 9.27
CA VAL A 209 -10.10 3.89 8.52
C VAL A 209 -10.82 2.91 7.59
N HIS A 210 -10.08 2.09 6.84
CA HIS A 210 -10.66 1.11 5.93
C HIS A 210 -11.49 0.05 6.68
N LEU A 211 -10.91 -0.56 7.72
CA LEU A 211 -11.57 -1.62 8.48
C LEU A 211 -12.81 -1.10 9.22
N THR A 212 -12.76 0.10 9.80
CA THR A 212 -13.92 0.71 10.46
C THR A 212 -15.04 1.03 9.47
N ALA A 213 -14.71 1.49 8.26
CA ALA A 213 -15.71 1.73 7.21
C ALA A 213 -16.34 0.44 6.70
N LEU A 214 -15.53 -0.61 6.50
CA LEU A 214 -16.00 -1.93 6.09
C LEU A 214 -16.90 -2.57 7.16
N ALA A 215 -16.49 -2.50 8.44
CA ALA A 215 -17.27 -3.03 9.56
C ALA A 215 -18.63 -2.38 9.76
N ARG A 216 -18.76 -1.08 9.44
CA ARG A 216 -20.03 -0.35 9.51
C ARG A 216 -20.94 -0.60 8.32
N ALA A 217 -20.36 -1.10 7.24
CA ALA A 217 -21.08 -1.34 6.01
C ALA A 217 -21.56 -2.79 5.92
N ASP A 218 -20.81 -3.75 6.49
CA ASP A 218 -21.20 -5.15 6.74
C ASP A 218 -22.46 -5.25 7.62
#